data_AF-A0A962NZF2-F1
#
_entry.id   AF-A0A962NZF2-F1
#
_cell.length_a   1.000
_cell.length_b   1.000
_cell.length_c   1.000
_cell.angle_alpha   90.00
_cell.angle_beta   90.00
_cell.angle_gamma   90.00
#
_symmetry.space_group_name_H-M   'P 1'
#
loop_
_entity.id
_entity.type
_entity.pdbx_description
1 polymer ?
#
loop_
_entity_poly.entity_id
_entity_poly.type
_entity_poly.pdbx_seq_one_letter_code
_entity_poly.pdbx_strand_id
1 'polypeptide(L)'
;MTLIPDNLKRTGGRPFGDGEAPNRTASKPIIADSHYTFPILSGIYKNGRALAKVWSNTKKEDIAKLKKVTPRFAQAANVRELYELIKTLSNRPNSAIARGELTQDGIEHLEKHKFIYKRIHKIDGIEPHITDSPRKWLCFDCDELVTPYDIRTQAAQAVAYYLEKINVPQTVGYVWQLSGSAGKPHSDPFLLKAHVWLFLDEARTSKDLLNYYPKNSNVLIDSALFNPVQWHLTADPINPLIDYTDPCETRLGFVEGGAFHVPLVSNIDLSHINKTKAKKELSSKTQQAIQAANARGLFASTFLKATAQNALERSVRELRNSKKVRDPIVNRLLYYIYGYVHAGALDEQVMIKAMWEAAQSVGYEHHRFLDKVKRKQTNYAPLDNALLSESDNVQELIQQSDKPLVVESQALWTALQSLSEYPKKLGGCLDAIS
;
A
#
# COMPACT_ATOMS: atom_id res chain seq x y z
N MET A 1 37.67 9.62 -48.22
CA MET A 1 36.68 9.56 -47.13
C MET A 1 37.29 8.75 -46.01
N THR A 2 37.51 9.18 -44.78
CA THR A 2 37.48 10.50 -44.13
C THR A 2 38.22 10.28 -42.80
N LEU A 3 39.46 10.76 -42.72
CA LEU A 3 40.06 11.50 -41.59
C LEU A 3 39.90 10.95 -40.16
N ILE A 4 41.02 10.38 -39.68
CA ILE A 4 41.54 10.48 -38.30
C ILE A 4 42.68 11.51 -38.39
N PRO A 5 42.76 12.57 -37.54
CA PRO A 5 43.48 12.51 -36.25
C PRO A 5 42.87 13.52 -35.21
N ASP A 6 43.29 13.74 -33.96
CA ASP A 6 44.54 13.59 -33.22
C ASP A 6 44.29 14.02 -31.74
N ASN A 7 45.29 13.81 -30.87
CA ASN A 7 45.54 14.52 -29.58
C ASN A 7 44.69 14.15 -28.34
N LEU A 8 45.23 13.82 -27.15
CA LEU A 8 46.49 14.24 -26.51
C LEU A 8 46.98 13.20 -25.49
N LYS A 9 48.29 12.95 -25.52
CA LYS A 9 49.06 12.16 -24.55
C LYS A 9 49.17 12.83 -23.18
N ARG A 10 49.28 11.98 -22.16
CA ARG A 10 49.80 12.24 -20.81
C ARG A 10 51.05 13.14 -20.83
N THR A 11 51.08 14.14 -19.95
CA THR A 11 52.32 14.74 -19.44
C THR A 11 52.25 14.80 -17.92
N GLY A 12 53.16 14.09 -17.27
CA GLY A 12 53.42 14.21 -15.84
C GLY A 12 54.47 15.30 -15.59
N GLY A 13 54.22 16.08 -14.53
CA GLY A 13 55.17 16.69 -13.61
C GLY A 13 56.31 17.60 -14.13
N ARG A 14 56.33 18.84 -13.63
CA ARG A 14 57.56 19.55 -13.22
C ARG A 14 57.29 20.43 -11.97
N PRO A 15 58.35 20.76 -11.19
CA PRO A 15 58.32 20.84 -9.72
C PRO A 15 58.06 22.24 -9.15
N PHE A 16 57.83 22.25 -7.84
CA PHE A 16 57.63 23.41 -6.94
C PHE A 16 58.50 24.62 -7.27
N GLY A 17 57.84 25.78 -7.40
CA GLY A 17 58.45 27.11 -7.36
C GLY A 17 57.89 27.86 -6.15
N ASP A 18 58.80 28.28 -5.29
CA ASP A 18 58.54 29.01 -4.05
C ASP A 18 58.07 30.44 -4.37
N GLY A 19 56.89 30.83 -3.91
CA GLY A 19 56.39 32.19 -4.12
C GLY A 19 54.95 32.38 -3.69
N GLU A 20 54.78 32.83 -2.45
CA GLU A 20 53.59 33.45 -1.86
C GLU A 20 52.32 32.60 -1.76
N ALA A 21 52.02 32.19 -0.52
CA ALA A 21 50.76 31.55 -0.16
C ALA A 21 49.56 32.48 -0.44
N PRO A 22 48.61 32.12 -1.32
CA PRO A 22 47.36 32.85 -1.40
C PRO A 22 46.52 32.50 -0.17
N ASN A 23 46.17 33.53 0.58
CA ASN A 23 45.19 33.53 1.67
C ASN A 23 44.02 32.58 1.38
N ARG A 24 43.94 31.48 2.15
CA ARG A 24 42.73 30.67 2.22
C ARG A 24 41.66 31.48 2.95
N THR A 25 40.93 32.31 2.22
CA THR A 25 39.58 32.69 2.62
C THR A 25 38.80 31.39 2.76
N ALA A 26 38.28 31.15 3.96
CA ALA A 26 37.54 29.95 4.33
C ALA A 26 36.60 29.53 3.19
N SER A 27 36.84 28.34 2.66
CA SER A 27 35.90 27.65 1.77
C SER A 27 34.52 27.70 2.42
N LYS A 28 33.54 28.20 1.66
CA LYS A 28 32.13 28.29 2.03
C LYS A 28 31.70 27.03 2.81
N PRO A 29 30.88 27.15 3.87
CA PRO A 29 30.40 26.00 4.62
C PRO A 29 29.77 25.00 3.65
N ILE A 30 30.14 23.73 3.76
CA ILE A 30 29.45 22.63 3.10
C ILE A 30 27.99 22.77 3.53
N ILE A 31 27.10 23.17 2.60
CA ILE A 31 25.67 23.22 2.87
C ILE A 31 25.27 21.76 3.09
N ALA A 32 24.95 21.41 4.35
CA ALA A 32 24.43 20.08 4.68
C ALA A 32 23.23 19.78 3.77
N ASP A 33 23.25 18.63 3.08
CA ASP A 33 22.14 18.21 2.22
C ASP A 33 20.90 18.00 3.10
N SER A 34 19.93 18.91 3.00
CA SER A 34 18.75 18.95 3.86
C SER A 34 17.95 17.65 3.81
N HIS A 35 18.11 16.83 2.76
CA HIS A 35 17.40 15.56 2.61
C HIS A 35 17.85 14.48 3.60
N TYR A 36 19.06 14.57 4.16
CA TYR A 36 19.59 13.67 5.20
C TYR A 36 19.37 14.20 6.63
N THR A 37 18.60 15.28 6.76
CA THR A 37 18.27 15.85 8.06
C THR A 37 17.24 14.99 8.77
N PHE A 38 17.46 14.79 10.07
CA PHE A 38 16.53 14.19 11.01
C PHE A 38 16.06 15.26 12.00
N PRO A 39 14.88 15.86 11.78
CA PRO A 39 14.22 16.73 12.76
C PRO A 39 13.91 15.96 14.04
N ILE A 40 14.50 16.39 15.15
CA ILE A 40 14.30 15.85 16.49
C ILE A 40 13.43 16.85 17.26
N LEU A 41 12.21 16.47 17.57
CA LEU A 41 11.29 17.29 18.34
C LEU A 41 11.33 16.85 19.80
N SER A 42 11.69 17.77 20.70
CA SER A 42 11.76 17.51 22.14
C SER A 42 10.54 18.09 22.86
N GLY A 43 9.79 17.26 23.58
CA GLY A 43 8.63 17.69 24.36
C GLY A 43 9.02 18.50 25.59
N ILE A 44 8.33 19.61 25.82
CA ILE A 44 8.45 20.41 27.05
C ILE A 44 7.42 19.87 28.05
N TYR A 45 7.82 18.91 28.88
CA TYR A 45 6.94 18.25 29.85
C TYR A 45 7.59 18.10 31.22
N LYS A 46 6.83 18.31 32.30
CA LYS A 46 7.33 18.41 33.68
C LYS A 46 8.18 17.20 34.13
N ASN A 47 7.85 16.00 33.65
CA ASN A 47 8.52 14.78 34.10
C ASN A 47 9.56 14.23 33.10
N GLY A 48 9.78 14.88 31.95
CA GLY A 48 10.81 14.49 30.97
C GLY A 48 10.60 13.13 30.25
N ARG A 49 9.50 12.42 30.49
CA ARG A 49 9.24 11.05 29.95
C ARG A 49 8.16 10.97 28.87
N ALA A 50 7.73 12.11 28.35
CA ALA A 50 6.50 12.24 27.59
C ALA A 50 6.49 11.53 26.21
N LEU A 51 7.64 11.07 25.72
CA LEU A 51 7.79 10.38 24.43
C LEU A 51 8.48 9.02 24.58
N ALA A 52 8.51 8.47 25.80
CA ALA A 52 8.92 7.08 26.03
C ALA A 52 7.71 6.25 26.49
N LYS A 53 7.75 4.96 26.15
CA LYS A 53 6.76 4.04 26.69
C LYS A 53 7.10 3.74 28.14
N VAL A 54 6.15 3.98 29.05
CA VAL A 54 6.29 3.62 30.46
C VAL A 54 5.63 2.27 30.68
N TRP A 55 6.37 1.31 31.25
CA TRP A 55 5.81 0.03 31.68
C TRP A 55 5.39 0.15 33.15
N SER A 56 4.10 0.04 33.41
CA SER A 56 3.58 0.05 34.78
C SER A 56 2.37 -0.88 34.91
N ASN A 57 2.13 -1.35 36.13
CA ASN A 57 0.97 -2.16 36.50
C ASN A 57 -0.31 -1.34 36.69
N THR A 58 -0.16 -0.02 36.76
CA THR A 58 -1.26 0.96 36.74
C THR A 58 -1.72 1.23 35.31
N LYS A 59 -2.96 1.66 35.12
CA LYS A 59 -3.58 1.91 33.79
C LYS A 59 -2.65 2.65 32.84
N LYS A 60 -2.70 2.28 31.55
CA LYS A 60 -1.96 2.88 30.42
C LYS A 60 -1.86 4.41 30.60
N GLU A 61 -0.66 4.91 30.81
CA GLU A 61 -0.41 6.34 30.61
C GLU A 61 -0.44 6.60 29.10
N ASP A 62 -1.40 7.42 28.67
CA ASP A 62 -1.42 7.94 27.31
C ASP A 62 -0.17 8.80 27.09
N ILE A 63 0.46 8.64 25.93
CA ILE A 63 1.51 9.55 25.49
C ILE A 63 0.93 10.96 25.55
N ALA A 64 1.60 11.86 26.27
CA ALA A 64 1.12 13.22 26.43
C ALA A 64 0.92 13.84 25.04
N LYS A 65 -0.25 14.48 24.81
CA LYS A 65 -0.55 15.24 23.58
C LYS A 65 0.32 16.50 23.53
N LEU A 66 1.63 16.31 23.32
CA LEU A 66 2.62 17.37 23.29
C LEU A 66 2.42 18.23 22.05
N LYS A 67 1.87 19.41 22.27
CA LYS A 67 1.68 20.43 21.22
C LYS A 67 2.89 21.36 21.10
N LYS A 68 3.55 21.67 22.22
CA LYS A 68 4.72 22.56 22.29
C LYS A 68 6.00 21.73 22.36
N VAL A 69 6.91 21.98 21.43
CA VAL A 69 8.16 21.22 21.29
C VAL A 69 9.32 22.14 20.98
N THR A 70 10.54 21.71 21.30
CA THR A 70 11.77 22.38 20.88
C THR A 70 12.44 21.52 19.80
N PRO A 71 12.61 22.03 18.57
CA PRO A 71 13.26 21.29 17.50
C PRO A 71 14.78 21.33 17.65
N ARG A 72 15.43 20.24 17.24
CA ARG A 72 16.86 20.12 16.96
C ARG A 72 17.01 19.35 15.65
N PHE A 73 18.13 19.52 14.96
CA PHE A 73 18.36 18.85 13.68
C PHE A 73 19.66 18.06 13.76
N ALA A 74 19.59 16.79 13.39
CA ALA A 74 20.75 15.94 13.22
C ALA A 74 20.92 15.59 11.73
N GLN A 75 22.13 15.18 11.35
CA GLN A 75 22.43 14.65 10.03
C GLN A 75 22.90 13.20 10.20
N ALA A 76 22.50 12.34 9.27
CA ALA A 76 23.11 11.04 9.10
C ALA A 76 23.12 10.71 7.60
N ALA A 77 24.31 10.52 7.04
CA ALA A 77 24.52 10.28 5.61
C ALA A 77 24.67 8.80 5.25
N ASN A 78 24.75 7.92 6.25
CA ASN A 78 24.88 6.48 6.09
C ASN A 78 24.27 5.71 7.28
N VAL A 79 24.11 4.40 7.11
CA VAL A 79 23.45 3.50 8.09
C VAL A 79 24.13 3.57 9.46
N ARG A 80 25.45 3.69 9.51
CA ARG A 80 26.21 3.74 10.76
C ARG A 80 26.00 5.03 11.53
N GLU A 81 26.01 6.17 10.85
CA GLU A 81 25.67 7.46 11.46
C GLU A 81 24.22 7.49 11.96
N LEU A 82 23.30 6.90 11.20
CA LEU A 82 21.91 6.77 11.62
C LEU A 82 21.78 5.87 12.85
N TYR A 83 22.52 4.75 12.91
CA TYR A 83 22.55 3.88 14.07
C TYR A 83 23.01 4.64 15.33
N GLU A 84 24.10 5.42 15.24
CA GLU A 84 24.58 6.22 16.38
C GLU A 84 23.60 7.33 16.78
N LEU A 85 22.88 7.91 15.80
CA LEU A 85 21.80 8.86 16.07
C LEU A 85 20.64 8.19 16.83
N ILE A 86 20.12 7.06 16.35
CA ILE A 86 19.02 6.35 17.01
C ILE A 86 19.44 5.85 18.39
N LYS A 87 20.67 5.34 18.55
CA LYS A 87 21.26 4.96 19.85
C LYS A 87 21.32 6.12 20.83
N THR A 88 21.69 7.31 20.36
CA THR A 88 21.69 8.52 21.19
C THR A 88 20.26 8.89 21.60
N LEU A 89 19.31 8.79 20.68
CA LEU A 89 17.89 9.11 20.94
C LEU A 89 17.18 8.08 21.82
N SER A 90 17.64 6.82 21.84
CA SER A 90 17.07 5.76 22.68
C SER A 90 17.12 6.10 24.17
N ASN A 91 18.14 6.86 24.55
CA ASN A 91 18.34 7.38 25.90
C ASN A 91 17.63 8.72 26.18
N ARG A 92 16.79 9.21 25.25
CA ARG A 92 16.14 10.53 25.33
C ARG A 92 14.61 10.42 25.35
N PRO A 93 13.99 10.15 26.51
CA PRO A 93 12.57 9.87 26.62
C PRO A 93 11.63 11.07 26.41
N ASN A 94 12.20 12.25 26.13
CA ASN A 94 11.49 13.45 25.75
C ASN A 94 11.66 13.81 24.28
N SER A 95 12.36 13.02 23.48
CA SER A 95 12.73 13.34 22.10
C SER A 95 12.20 12.27 21.15
N ALA A 96 11.78 12.68 19.95
CA ALA A 96 11.41 11.77 18.87
C ALA A 96 11.66 12.44 17.52
N ILE A 97 11.78 11.63 16.47
CA ILE A 97 12.01 12.12 15.11
C ILE A 97 10.67 12.50 14.46
N ALA A 98 10.68 13.51 13.61
CA ALA A 98 9.59 13.88 12.71
C ALA A 98 10.14 14.06 11.29
N ARG A 99 9.28 13.98 10.27
CA ARG A 99 9.70 14.14 8.87
C ARG A 99 9.74 15.59 8.40
N GLY A 100 8.82 16.43 8.85
CA GLY A 100 8.64 17.78 8.31
C GLY A 100 9.80 18.73 8.61
N GLU A 101 9.87 19.83 7.88
CA GLU A 101 10.84 20.91 8.10
C GLU A 101 10.19 22.12 8.77
N LEU A 102 11.00 22.97 9.41
CA LEU A 102 10.49 24.23 9.97
C LEU A 102 10.09 25.19 8.86
N THR A 103 8.94 25.84 9.03
CA THR A 103 8.55 27.01 8.24
C THR A 103 9.24 28.26 8.76
N GLN A 104 9.22 29.34 7.97
CA GLN A 104 9.73 30.65 8.40
C GLN A 104 9.01 31.15 9.66
N ASP A 105 7.68 31.05 9.72
CA ASP A 105 6.91 31.35 10.95
C ASP A 105 7.35 30.49 12.14
N GLY A 106 7.66 29.22 11.90
CA GLY A 106 8.17 28.31 12.91
C GLY A 106 9.54 28.74 13.46
N ILE A 107 10.43 29.22 12.60
CA ILE A 107 11.75 29.76 12.96
C ILE A 107 11.59 31.03 13.80
N GLU A 108 10.82 32.00 13.33
CA GLU A 108 10.57 33.26 14.03
C GLU A 108 9.92 33.03 15.41
N HIS A 109 8.96 32.10 15.49
CA HIS A 109 8.33 31.74 16.75
C HIS A 109 9.30 31.05 17.71
N LEU A 110 10.19 30.18 17.19
CA LEU A 110 11.23 29.54 17.99
C LEU A 110 12.22 30.56 18.57
N GLU A 111 12.64 31.55 17.77
CA GLU A 111 13.56 32.59 18.22
C GLU A 111 12.96 33.42 19.36
N LYS A 112 11.68 33.80 19.23
CA LYS A 112 10.96 34.63 20.21
C LYS A 112 10.52 33.87 21.46
N HIS A 113 10.01 32.65 21.30
CA HIS A 113 9.31 31.93 22.37
C HIS A 113 10.06 30.67 22.86
N LYS A 114 11.16 30.27 22.19
CA LYS A 114 11.99 29.10 22.50
C LYS A 114 11.27 27.74 22.37
N PHE A 115 10.11 27.70 21.72
CA PHE A 115 9.39 26.50 21.33
C PHE A 115 8.67 26.71 20.00
N ILE A 116 8.15 25.63 19.40
CA ILE A 116 7.23 25.64 18.25
C ILE A 116 5.97 24.84 18.57
N TYR A 117 4.92 25.03 17.78
CA TYR A 117 3.76 24.14 17.75
C TYR A 117 3.97 23.01 16.74
N LYS A 118 3.81 21.76 17.18
CA LYS A 118 3.87 20.59 16.32
C LYS A 118 2.58 20.47 15.47
N ARG A 119 2.51 21.20 14.36
CA ARG A 119 1.35 21.19 13.45
C ARG A 119 1.70 21.65 12.04
N ILE A 120 0.89 21.22 11.08
CA ILE A 120 0.99 21.52 9.64
C ILE A 120 -0.16 22.39 9.11
N HIS A 121 -1.10 22.77 9.97
CA HIS A 121 -2.24 23.62 9.61
C HIS A 121 -2.29 24.85 10.52
N LYS A 122 -2.84 25.94 9.99
CA LYS A 122 -3.15 27.15 10.74
C LYS A 122 -4.25 26.86 11.76
N ILE A 123 -4.00 27.22 13.02
CA ILE A 123 -4.94 27.02 14.14
C ILE A 123 -4.84 28.23 15.05
N ASP A 124 -6.00 28.75 15.50
CA ASP A 124 -6.11 29.92 16.39
C ASP A 124 -5.36 31.15 15.88
N GLY A 125 -5.40 31.37 14.56
CA GLY A 125 -4.74 32.50 13.90
C GLY A 125 -3.22 32.37 13.75
N ILE A 126 -2.61 31.31 14.28
CA ILE A 126 -1.17 31.09 14.21
C ILE A 126 -0.86 30.14 13.05
N GLU A 127 0.04 30.55 12.16
CA GLU A 127 0.50 29.78 10.99
C GLU A 127 1.13 28.42 11.39
N PRO A 128 1.19 27.45 10.45
CA PRO A 128 1.87 26.19 10.70
C PRO A 128 3.37 26.40 10.90
N HIS A 129 3.96 25.73 11.89
CA HIS A 129 5.40 25.84 12.15
C HIS A 129 6.21 24.73 11.45
N ILE A 130 5.53 23.72 10.90
CA ILE A 130 6.13 22.60 10.19
C ILE A 130 5.43 22.42 8.84
N THR A 131 6.21 22.15 7.79
CA THR A 131 5.72 21.78 6.46
C THR A 131 6.30 20.45 6.01
N ASP A 132 5.69 19.83 5.01
CA ASP A 132 6.28 18.65 4.35
C ASP A 132 7.55 19.03 3.60
N SER A 133 8.51 18.11 3.57
CA SER A 133 9.82 18.28 2.92
C SER A 133 10.31 16.93 2.42
N PRO A 134 10.84 16.83 1.19
CA PRO A 134 11.45 15.60 0.70
C PRO A 134 12.55 15.10 1.63
N ARG A 135 12.54 13.80 1.96
CA ARG A 135 13.61 13.15 2.73
C ARG A 135 14.20 12.00 1.94
N LYS A 136 15.52 11.81 2.07
CA LYS A 136 16.24 10.62 1.58
C LYS A 136 16.22 9.48 2.59
N TRP A 137 15.21 9.46 3.45
CA TRP A 137 15.00 8.37 4.40
C TRP A 137 13.51 8.14 4.59
N LEU A 138 13.15 6.95 5.04
CA LEU A 138 11.83 6.63 5.58
C LEU A 138 11.96 5.73 6.80
N CYS A 139 10.86 5.60 7.53
CA CYS A 139 10.74 4.66 8.63
C CYS A 139 9.50 3.81 8.38
N PHE A 140 9.66 2.49 8.37
CA PHE A 140 8.55 1.57 8.50
C PHE A 140 8.30 1.29 9.97
N ASP A 141 7.03 1.25 10.35
CA ASP A 141 6.60 0.87 11.69
C ASP A 141 5.79 -0.41 11.60
N CYS A 142 6.31 -1.45 12.22
CA CYS A 142 5.67 -2.74 12.40
C CYS A 142 4.97 -2.71 13.77
N ASP A 143 3.64 -2.60 13.75
CA ASP A 143 2.85 -2.54 14.98
C ASP A 143 2.58 -3.92 15.58
N GLU A 144 2.39 -4.93 14.73
CA GLU A 144 1.96 -6.28 15.14
C GLU A 144 2.23 -7.29 14.02
N LEU A 145 3.34 -8.04 14.14
CA LEU A 145 3.64 -9.18 13.29
C LEU A 145 4.13 -10.35 14.15
N VAL A 146 3.46 -11.50 14.06
CA VAL A 146 3.97 -12.74 14.64
C VAL A 146 5.06 -13.30 13.72
N THR A 147 6.25 -13.51 14.27
CA THR A 147 7.42 -14.01 13.54
C THR A 147 7.80 -15.41 14.04
N PRO A 148 8.56 -16.20 13.27
CA PRO A 148 9.09 -17.48 13.77
C PRO A 148 10.27 -17.31 14.75
N TYR A 149 10.67 -16.07 15.07
CA TYR A 149 11.85 -15.75 15.86
C TYR A 149 11.45 -15.09 17.18
N ASP A 150 12.10 -15.50 18.27
CA ASP A 150 11.88 -14.90 19.58
C ASP A 150 12.52 -13.50 19.60
N ILE A 151 11.73 -12.43 19.69
CA ILE A 151 12.24 -11.06 19.63
C ILE A 151 13.11 -10.69 20.83
N ARG A 152 13.14 -11.51 21.89
CA ARG A 152 13.98 -11.28 23.08
C ARG A 152 15.45 -11.59 22.82
N THR A 153 15.73 -12.58 21.98
CA THR A 153 17.07 -13.12 21.72
C THR A 153 17.44 -13.11 20.23
N GLN A 154 16.45 -13.02 19.33
CA GLN A 154 16.59 -13.11 17.87
C GLN A 154 15.93 -11.92 17.14
N ALA A 155 16.00 -10.73 17.74
CA ALA A 155 15.37 -9.51 17.22
C ALA A 155 15.80 -9.18 15.77
N ALA A 156 17.08 -9.35 15.44
CA ALA A 156 17.59 -9.09 14.09
C ALA A 156 16.94 -10.00 13.03
N GLN A 157 16.76 -11.28 13.35
CA GLN A 157 16.11 -12.26 12.48
C GLN A 157 14.61 -11.96 12.32
N ALA A 158 13.93 -11.57 13.40
CA ALA A 158 12.55 -11.13 13.37
C ALA A 158 12.34 -9.90 12.45
N VAL A 159 13.25 -8.91 12.53
CA VAL A 159 13.24 -7.73 11.66
C VAL A 159 13.51 -8.10 10.20
N ALA A 160 14.49 -8.97 9.92
CA ALA A 160 14.76 -9.42 8.57
C ALA A 160 13.54 -10.13 7.96
N TYR A 161 12.84 -10.96 8.75
CA TYR A 161 11.58 -11.59 8.35
C TYR A 161 10.49 -10.55 8.03
N TYR A 162 10.36 -9.50 8.84
CA TYR A 162 9.42 -8.40 8.56
C TYR A 162 9.71 -7.72 7.22
N LEU A 163 10.97 -7.37 6.96
CA LEU A 163 11.40 -6.74 5.71
C LEU A 163 11.13 -7.61 4.48
N GLU A 164 11.29 -8.94 4.61
CA GLU A 164 10.88 -9.89 3.58
C GLU A 164 9.37 -9.83 3.31
N LYS A 165 8.54 -9.77 4.36
CA LYS A 165 7.07 -9.68 4.21
C LYS A 165 6.58 -8.39 3.54
N ILE A 166 7.35 -7.31 3.63
CA ILE A 166 7.04 -6.06 2.94
C ILE A 166 7.85 -5.87 1.64
N ASN A 167 8.51 -6.93 1.15
CA ASN A 167 9.27 -6.98 -0.10
C ASN A 167 10.44 -5.97 -0.18
N VAL A 168 11.11 -5.70 0.93
CA VAL A 168 12.36 -4.93 0.92
C VAL A 168 13.52 -5.85 0.49
N PRO A 169 14.29 -5.50 -0.57
CA PRO A 169 15.38 -6.34 -1.05
C PRO A 169 16.50 -6.52 -0.01
N GLN A 170 17.09 -7.71 0.04
CA GLN A 170 18.18 -8.03 0.98
C GLN A 170 19.46 -7.19 0.76
N THR A 171 19.60 -6.53 -0.39
CA THR A 171 20.73 -5.64 -0.71
C THR A 171 20.63 -4.28 -0.04
N VAL A 172 19.50 -3.96 0.58
CA VAL A 172 19.22 -2.65 1.18
C VAL A 172 19.74 -2.60 2.61
N GLY A 173 20.43 -1.51 2.96
CA GLY A 173 20.91 -1.25 4.31
C GLY A 173 19.85 -0.56 5.17
N TYR A 174 19.80 -0.88 6.45
CA TYR A 174 18.81 -0.35 7.38
C TYR A 174 19.29 -0.31 8.83
N VAL A 175 18.67 0.57 9.61
CA VAL A 175 18.73 0.58 11.08
C VAL A 175 17.39 0.10 11.60
N TRP A 176 17.38 -0.73 12.64
CA TRP A 176 16.14 -1.21 13.24
C TRP A 176 16.16 -1.02 14.75
N GLN A 177 15.00 -0.72 15.31
CA GLN A 177 14.81 -0.61 16.76
C GLN A 177 13.51 -1.29 17.16
N LEU A 178 13.56 -2.15 18.19
CA LEU A 178 12.36 -2.65 18.84
C LEU A 178 11.59 -1.50 19.48
N SER A 179 10.29 -1.40 19.20
CA SER A 179 9.48 -0.32 19.77
C SER A 179 9.45 -0.39 21.29
N GLY A 180 9.17 0.73 21.96
CA GLY A 180 9.07 0.75 23.43
C GLY A 180 7.95 -0.15 24.00
N SER A 181 7.10 -0.75 23.16
CA SER A 181 6.10 -1.73 23.59
C SER A 181 6.47 -3.18 23.28
N ALA A 182 7.54 -3.41 22.51
CA ALA A 182 8.05 -4.74 22.20
C ALA A 182 8.64 -5.40 23.44
N GLY A 183 8.34 -6.69 23.61
CA GLY A 183 8.82 -7.48 24.75
C GLY A 183 8.22 -7.06 26.09
N LYS A 184 7.10 -6.32 26.10
CA LYS A 184 6.41 -5.98 27.35
C LYS A 184 6.12 -7.27 28.15
N PRO A 185 6.26 -7.30 29.48
CA PRO A 185 5.88 -8.44 30.30
C PRO A 185 4.49 -8.99 29.92
N HIS A 186 4.41 -10.32 29.75
CA HIS A 186 3.23 -11.07 29.29
C HIS A 186 2.82 -10.85 27.82
N SER A 187 3.60 -10.13 27.00
CA SER A 187 3.43 -10.16 25.56
C SER A 187 3.93 -11.48 24.98
N ASP A 188 3.37 -11.86 23.83
CA ASP A 188 3.91 -12.96 23.03
C ASP A 188 5.38 -12.66 22.65
N PRO A 189 6.34 -13.56 22.95
CA PRO A 189 7.75 -13.35 22.61
C PRO A 189 8.04 -13.40 21.10
N PHE A 190 7.09 -13.84 20.28
CA PHE A 190 7.21 -13.88 18.82
C PHE A 190 6.58 -12.66 18.14
N LEU A 191 5.91 -11.79 18.91
CA LEU A 191 5.25 -10.60 18.41
C LEU A 191 6.25 -9.45 18.22
N LEU A 192 6.63 -9.23 16.96
CA LEU A 192 7.46 -8.10 16.57
C LEU A 192 6.68 -6.80 16.62
N LYS A 193 7.30 -5.82 17.27
CA LYS A 193 6.95 -4.40 17.14
C LYS A 193 8.24 -3.61 16.94
N ALA A 194 8.43 -2.97 15.80
CA ALA A 194 9.72 -2.38 15.46
C ALA A 194 9.62 -1.22 14.48
N HIS A 195 10.50 -0.26 14.65
CA HIS A 195 10.78 0.78 13.69
C HIS A 195 11.98 0.38 12.85
N VAL A 196 11.89 0.50 11.53
CA VAL A 196 12.99 0.23 10.60
C VAL A 196 13.23 1.44 9.71
N TRP A 197 14.40 2.06 9.85
CA TRP A 197 14.81 3.21 9.07
C TRP A 197 15.70 2.81 7.91
N LEU A 198 15.38 3.35 6.74
CA LEU A 198 16.04 3.07 5.47
C LEU A 198 16.41 4.39 4.81
N PHE A 199 17.57 4.44 4.16
CA PHE A 199 17.87 5.52 3.21
C PHE A 199 17.20 5.25 1.87
N LEU A 200 16.83 6.32 1.17
CA LEU A 200 16.23 6.29 -0.15
C LEU A 200 17.25 6.75 -1.18
N ASP A 201 17.24 6.14 -2.36
CA ASP A 201 18.10 6.54 -3.47
C ASP A 201 17.75 7.94 -4.00
N GLU A 202 16.47 8.29 -3.92
CA GLU A 202 15.92 9.59 -4.23
C GLU A 202 15.09 10.15 -3.08
N ALA A 203 15.06 11.46 -2.93
CA ALA A 203 14.24 12.09 -1.91
C ALA A 203 12.74 11.90 -2.21
N ARG A 204 11.94 11.65 -1.16
CA ARG A 204 10.49 11.48 -1.25
C ARG A 204 9.75 12.37 -0.25
N THR A 205 8.71 13.05 -0.73
CA THR A 205 7.77 13.80 0.10
C THR A 205 6.86 12.84 0.87
N SER A 206 6.15 13.33 1.90
CA SER A 206 5.07 12.56 2.53
C SER A 206 4.03 12.10 1.51
N LYS A 207 3.71 12.95 0.53
CA LYS A 207 2.76 12.62 -0.53
C LYS A 207 3.25 11.47 -1.41
N ASP A 208 4.51 11.47 -1.80
CA ASP A 208 5.07 10.40 -2.65
C ASP A 208 5.00 9.04 -1.94
N LEU A 209 5.41 9.00 -0.66
CA LEU A 209 5.33 7.79 0.15
C LEU A 209 3.89 7.32 0.35
N LEU A 210 2.95 8.23 0.57
CA LEU A 210 1.53 7.89 0.72
C LEU A 210 0.87 7.42 -0.58
N ASN A 211 1.36 7.85 -1.75
CA ASN A 211 0.86 7.33 -3.03
C ASN A 211 1.37 5.90 -3.27
N TYR A 212 2.61 5.60 -2.87
CA TYR A 212 3.20 4.27 -3.03
C TYR A 212 2.76 3.28 -1.94
N TYR A 213 2.60 3.75 -0.71
CA TYR A 213 2.03 3.01 0.42
C TYR A 213 0.75 3.67 0.91
N PRO A 214 -0.37 3.56 0.17
CA PRO A 214 -1.65 4.10 0.61
C PRO A 214 -2.07 3.53 1.95
N LYS A 215 -2.85 4.31 2.69
CA LYS A 215 -3.45 3.85 3.94
C LYS A 215 -4.21 2.53 3.72
N ASN A 216 -3.97 1.55 4.59
CA ASN A 216 -4.54 0.19 4.54
C ASN A 216 -4.12 -0.67 3.33
N SER A 217 -3.15 -0.23 2.50
CA SER A 217 -2.65 -1.06 1.39
C SER A 217 -1.82 -2.26 1.87
N ASN A 218 -1.15 -2.13 3.01
CA ASN A 218 -0.42 -3.18 3.67
C ASN A 218 -0.60 -3.03 5.19
N VAL A 219 -1.17 -4.05 5.83
CA VAL A 219 -1.41 -4.05 7.29
C VAL A 219 -0.13 -3.98 8.11
N LEU A 220 1.01 -4.34 7.51
CA LEU A 220 2.31 -4.37 8.15
C LEU A 220 3.08 -3.03 8.05
N ILE A 221 2.51 -2.02 7.39
CA ILE A 221 3.12 -0.68 7.25
C ILE A 221 2.15 0.36 7.80
N ASP A 222 2.50 1.01 8.92
CA ASP A 222 1.74 2.18 9.36
C ASP A 222 2.07 3.42 8.50
N SER A 223 1.24 3.67 7.50
CA SER A 223 1.30 4.87 6.66
C SER A 223 1.23 6.20 7.43
N ALA A 224 0.78 6.20 8.69
CA ALA A 224 0.74 7.43 9.50
C ALA A 224 2.13 8.02 9.74
N LEU A 225 3.19 7.19 9.76
CA LEU A 225 4.58 7.61 9.97
C LEU A 225 5.08 8.49 8.82
N PHE A 226 4.46 8.41 7.64
CA PHE A 226 4.81 9.30 6.54
C PHE A 226 4.32 10.72 6.74
N ASN A 227 3.41 11.00 7.69
CA ASN A 227 2.95 12.37 7.95
C ASN A 227 4.08 13.25 8.54
N PRO A 228 4.20 14.53 8.14
CA PRO A 228 5.33 15.39 8.53
C PRO A 228 5.53 15.54 10.04
N VAL A 229 4.44 15.49 10.80
CA VAL A 229 4.45 15.73 12.27
C VAL A 229 4.14 14.49 13.10
N GLN A 230 4.07 13.31 12.47
CA GLN A 230 3.92 12.06 13.22
C GLN A 230 5.20 11.76 14.00
N TRP A 231 5.01 11.26 15.22
CA TRP A 231 6.11 10.90 16.09
C TRP A 231 6.73 9.57 15.64
N HIS A 232 8.01 9.60 15.29
CA HIS A 232 8.85 8.40 15.19
C HIS A 232 9.51 8.22 16.56
N LEU A 233 8.86 7.44 17.43
CA LEU A 233 9.33 7.26 18.80
C LEU A 233 10.62 6.44 18.79
N THR A 234 11.65 6.96 19.45
CA THR A 234 12.99 6.34 19.44
C THR A 234 13.47 5.98 20.84
N ALA A 235 12.76 6.39 21.90
CA ALA A 235 13.17 6.11 23.26
C ALA A 235 12.93 4.65 23.66
N ASP A 236 13.89 4.08 24.37
CA ASP A 236 13.75 2.77 25.02
C ASP A 236 12.64 2.84 26.10
N PRO A 237 12.00 1.71 26.44
CA PRO A 237 10.97 1.70 27.46
C PRO A 237 11.55 2.12 28.81
N ILE A 238 10.77 2.91 29.53
CA ILE A 238 11.08 3.26 30.92
C ILE A 238 10.33 2.30 31.82
N ASN A 239 11.07 1.70 32.75
CA ASN A 239 10.48 1.00 33.86
C ASN A 239 10.64 1.79 35.18
N PRO A 240 9.64 2.58 35.60
CA PRO A 240 9.72 3.45 36.78
C PRO A 240 9.58 2.70 38.11
N LEU A 241 9.10 1.45 38.08
CA LEU A 241 8.99 0.56 39.23
C LEU A 241 9.90 -0.63 38.93
N ILE A 242 10.99 -0.80 39.66
CA ILE A 242 12.13 -1.71 39.39
C ILE A 242 11.74 -3.18 39.10
N ASP A 243 10.47 -3.55 39.26
CA ASP A 243 9.88 -4.89 39.15
C ASP A 243 9.93 -5.54 37.76
N TYR A 244 10.36 -4.83 36.70
CA TYR A 244 10.47 -5.37 35.34
C TYR A 244 11.86 -5.11 34.75
N THR A 245 12.60 -6.19 34.52
CA THR A 245 13.78 -6.13 33.66
C THR A 245 13.30 -6.20 32.22
N ASP A 246 13.89 -5.39 31.36
CA ASP A 246 13.69 -5.48 29.92
C ASP A 246 14.11 -6.88 29.43
N PRO A 247 13.19 -7.69 28.87
CA PRO A 247 13.54 -9.05 28.48
C PRO A 247 14.24 -9.12 27.13
N CYS A 248 14.33 -8.02 26.38
CA CYS A 248 15.03 -7.99 25.10
C CYS A 248 16.52 -7.71 25.30
N GLU A 249 17.37 -8.66 24.92
CA GLU A 249 18.83 -8.52 25.03
C GLU A 249 19.38 -7.41 24.13
N THR A 250 18.75 -7.21 22.98
CA THR A 250 19.12 -6.18 22.01
C THR A 250 17.88 -5.47 21.49
N ARG A 251 17.87 -4.14 21.59
CA ARG A 251 16.78 -3.29 21.06
C ARG A 251 17.11 -2.56 19.79
N LEU A 252 18.38 -2.49 19.41
CA LEU A 252 18.85 -1.65 18.31
C LEU A 252 19.96 -2.37 17.56
N GLY A 253 19.85 -2.40 16.24
CA GLY A 253 20.87 -2.95 15.35
C GLY A 253 20.81 -2.31 13.97
N PHE A 254 21.73 -2.72 13.10
CA PHE A 254 21.76 -2.26 11.72
C PHE A 254 22.35 -3.32 10.81
N VAL A 255 22.06 -3.18 9.51
CA VAL A 255 22.63 -3.98 8.42
C VAL A 255 23.14 -3.02 7.36
N GLU A 256 24.39 -3.18 6.96
CA GLU A 256 25.00 -2.39 5.87
C GLU A 256 24.41 -2.80 4.51
N GLY A 257 24.24 -1.84 3.61
CA GLY A 257 23.70 -2.09 2.27
C GLY A 257 23.42 -0.81 1.50
N GLY A 258 22.80 -0.96 0.33
CA GLY A 258 22.42 0.14 -0.55
C GLY A 258 21.18 0.90 -0.08
N ALA A 259 20.85 1.97 -0.80
CA ALA A 259 19.61 2.71 -0.57
C ALA A 259 18.40 1.96 -1.14
N PHE A 260 17.23 2.21 -0.56
CA PHE A 260 15.95 1.65 -0.98
C PHE A 260 15.30 2.50 -2.08
N HIS A 261 14.87 1.86 -3.16
CA HIS A 261 14.14 2.53 -4.22
C HIS A 261 12.64 2.55 -3.92
N VAL A 262 12.06 3.75 -3.85
CA VAL A 262 10.60 3.93 -3.83
C VAL A 262 10.20 4.62 -5.13
N PRO A 263 9.49 3.97 -6.06
CA PRO A 263 9.14 4.60 -7.33
C PRO A 263 8.13 5.74 -7.10
N LEU A 264 8.23 6.79 -7.92
CA LEU A 264 7.19 7.81 -7.97
C LEU A 264 5.95 7.21 -8.63
N VAL A 265 4.88 7.06 -7.85
CA VAL A 265 3.57 6.77 -8.42
C VAL A 265 3.10 8.06 -9.06
N SER A 266 3.12 8.10 -10.40
CA SER A 266 2.51 9.19 -11.14
C SER A 266 1.03 9.19 -10.79
N ASN A 267 0.60 10.19 -10.02
CA ASN A 267 -0.80 10.54 -9.97
C ASN A 267 -1.11 11.03 -11.38
N ILE A 268 -1.57 10.13 -12.25
CA ILE A 268 -2.31 10.55 -13.43
C ILE A 268 -3.39 11.45 -12.86
N ASP A 269 -3.31 12.74 -13.18
CA ASP A 269 -4.25 13.72 -12.69
C ASP A 269 -5.59 13.46 -13.35
N LEU A 270 -6.38 12.59 -12.71
CA LEU A 270 -7.76 12.33 -13.10
C LEU A 270 -8.67 13.51 -12.70
N SER A 271 -8.16 14.61 -12.12
CA SER A 271 -8.99 15.80 -11.84
C SER A 271 -9.46 16.49 -13.13
N HIS A 272 -8.69 16.36 -14.22
CA HIS A 272 -9.13 16.73 -15.58
C HIS A 272 -10.23 15.80 -16.11
N ILE A 273 -10.38 14.59 -15.55
CA ILE A 273 -11.61 13.81 -15.66
C ILE A 273 -12.61 14.46 -14.71
N ASN A 274 -13.15 15.59 -15.16
CA ASN A 274 -14.15 16.38 -14.45
C ASN A 274 -15.11 15.49 -13.65
N LYS A 275 -15.22 15.75 -12.34
CA LYS A 275 -16.35 15.35 -11.51
C LYS A 275 -17.63 16.08 -11.94
N THR A 276 -17.93 16.14 -13.23
CA THR A 276 -19.28 16.39 -13.66
C THR A 276 -20.08 15.14 -13.32
N LYS A 277 -20.91 15.24 -12.28
CA LYS A 277 -22.18 14.51 -12.18
C LYS A 277 -23.13 14.89 -13.34
N ALA A 278 -22.62 14.95 -14.56
CA ALA A 278 -23.43 14.76 -15.74
C ALA A 278 -23.20 13.29 -16.08
N LYS A 279 -24.26 12.48 -16.09
CA LYS A 279 -24.24 11.21 -16.82
C LYS A 279 -23.67 11.54 -18.21
N LYS A 280 -22.40 11.26 -18.46
CA LYS A 280 -21.92 11.10 -19.82
C LYS A 280 -22.55 9.79 -20.26
N GLU A 281 -23.76 9.89 -20.76
CA GLU A 281 -24.35 8.82 -21.55
C GLU A 281 -23.32 8.50 -22.61
N LEU A 282 -22.85 7.25 -22.59
CA LEU A 282 -22.07 6.68 -23.68
C LEU A 282 -22.77 7.07 -24.99
N SER A 283 -21.99 7.48 -26.01
CA SER A 283 -22.61 7.88 -27.27
C SER A 283 -23.57 6.78 -27.74
N SER A 284 -24.69 7.15 -28.34
CA SER A 284 -25.71 6.17 -28.79
C SER A 284 -25.10 5.06 -29.65
N LYS A 285 -24.06 5.38 -30.44
CA LYS A 285 -23.27 4.42 -31.22
C LYS A 285 -22.42 3.48 -30.36
N THR A 286 -21.81 3.99 -29.28
CA THR A 286 -21.05 3.16 -28.33
C THR A 286 -21.98 2.28 -27.49
N GLN A 287 -23.14 2.78 -27.08
CA GLN A 287 -24.16 1.98 -26.40
C GLN A 287 -24.73 0.90 -27.33
N GLN A 288 -25.00 1.23 -28.59
CA GLN A 288 -25.41 0.24 -29.59
C GLN A 288 -24.32 -0.78 -29.91
N ALA A 289 -23.04 -0.38 -29.93
CA ALA A 289 -21.93 -1.31 -30.14
C ALA A 289 -21.74 -2.27 -28.95
N ILE A 290 -21.88 -1.77 -27.71
CA ILE A 290 -21.83 -2.59 -26.50
C ILE A 290 -23.06 -3.50 -26.40
N GLN A 291 -24.27 -2.97 -26.69
CA GLN A 291 -25.48 -3.80 -26.75
C GLN A 291 -25.41 -4.83 -27.88
N ALA A 292 -24.84 -4.49 -29.04
CA ALA A 292 -24.63 -5.44 -30.13
C ALA A 292 -23.54 -6.47 -29.79
N ALA A 293 -22.48 -6.10 -29.07
CA ALA A 293 -21.44 -7.02 -28.62
C ALA A 293 -21.94 -7.97 -27.52
N ASN A 294 -22.77 -7.45 -26.60
CA ASN A 294 -23.45 -8.23 -25.57
C ASN A 294 -24.53 -9.15 -26.18
N ALA A 295 -25.33 -8.65 -27.12
CA ALA A 295 -26.30 -9.46 -27.87
C ALA A 295 -25.64 -10.50 -28.79
N ARG A 296 -24.38 -10.29 -29.19
CA ARG A 296 -23.54 -11.26 -29.93
C ARG A 296 -22.75 -12.20 -29.01
N GLY A 297 -22.83 -12.03 -27.68
CA GLY A 297 -22.15 -12.90 -26.71
C GLY A 297 -20.62 -12.85 -26.79
N LEU A 298 -20.03 -11.71 -27.14
CA LEU A 298 -18.58 -11.53 -27.34
C LEU A 298 -17.76 -11.43 -26.04
N PHE A 299 -18.40 -11.47 -24.86
CA PHE A 299 -17.74 -11.34 -23.54
C PHE A 299 -17.94 -12.51 -22.57
N ALA A 300 -18.35 -13.69 -23.06
CA ALA A 300 -18.19 -14.93 -22.30
C ALA A 300 -17.08 -15.77 -22.94
N SER A 301 -16.04 -16.10 -22.17
CA SER A 301 -14.99 -17.01 -22.65
C SER A 301 -15.62 -18.34 -23.08
N THR A 302 -15.02 -19.02 -24.05
CA THR A 302 -15.47 -20.37 -24.49
C THR A 302 -15.62 -21.31 -23.29
N PHE A 303 -14.76 -21.16 -22.29
CA PHE A 303 -14.82 -21.87 -21.02
C PHE A 303 -16.11 -21.57 -20.22
N LEU A 304 -16.49 -20.30 -20.08
CA LEU A 304 -17.70 -19.92 -19.35
C LEU A 304 -18.98 -20.37 -20.09
N LYS A 305 -18.99 -20.30 -21.43
CA LYS A 305 -20.10 -20.85 -22.25
C LYS A 305 -20.23 -22.37 -22.10
N ALA A 306 -19.11 -23.10 -22.13
CA ALA A 306 -19.12 -24.55 -21.88
C ALA A 306 -19.61 -24.89 -20.47
N THR A 307 -19.18 -24.11 -19.47
CA THR A 307 -19.62 -24.26 -18.06
C THR A 307 -21.11 -23.99 -17.91
N ALA A 308 -21.60 -22.93 -18.56
CA ALA A 308 -23.01 -22.58 -18.58
C ALA A 308 -23.87 -23.66 -19.24
N GLN A 309 -23.40 -24.21 -20.36
CA GLN A 309 -24.06 -25.31 -21.06
C GLN A 309 -24.14 -26.57 -20.17
N ASN A 310 -23.03 -26.94 -19.52
CA ASN A 310 -22.99 -28.06 -18.57
C ASN A 310 -23.90 -27.82 -17.35
N ALA A 311 -24.02 -26.57 -16.88
CA ALA A 311 -24.93 -26.20 -15.78
C ALA A 311 -26.40 -26.31 -16.22
N LEU A 312 -26.73 -25.88 -17.44
CA LEU A 312 -28.07 -26.03 -18.01
C LEU A 312 -28.44 -27.50 -18.16
N GLU A 313 -27.56 -28.33 -18.72
CA GLU A 313 -27.79 -29.76 -18.91
C GLU A 313 -27.97 -30.52 -17.59
N ARG A 314 -27.16 -30.20 -16.57
CA ARG A 314 -27.31 -30.74 -15.22
C ARG A 314 -28.65 -30.37 -14.61
N SER A 315 -29.07 -29.11 -14.75
CA SER A 315 -30.33 -28.61 -14.19
C SER A 315 -31.55 -29.22 -14.88
N VAL A 316 -31.51 -29.38 -16.21
CA VAL A 316 -32.54 -30.08 -16.99
C VAL A 316 -32.65 -31.54 -16.55
N ARG A 317 -31.51 -32.21 -16.37
CA ARG A 317 -31.47 -33.61 -15.89
C ARG A 317 -32.03 -33.73 -14.48
N GLU A 318 -31.68 -32.81 -13.59
CA GLU A 318 -32.19 -32.78 -12.22
C GLU A 318 -33.71 -32.56 -12.19
N LEU A 319 -34.23 -31.63 -13.00
CA LEU A 319 -35.67 -31.40 -13.12
C LEU A 319 -36.41 -32.65 -13.60
N ARG A 320 -35.94 -33.28 -14.68
CA ARG A 320 -36.56 -34.49 -15.27
C ARG A 320 -36.55 -35.67 -14.29
N ASN A 321 -35.51 -35.80 -13.48
CA ASN A 321 -35.34 -36.90 -12.55
C ASN A 321 -36.02 -36.66 -11.19
N SER A 322 -36.58 -35.48 -10.95
CA SER A 322 -37.25 -35.17 -9.69
C SER A 322 -38.57 -35.94 -9.57
N LYS A 323 -38.61 -36.93 -8.66
CA LYS A 323 -39.82 -37.71 -8.34
C LYS A 323 -40.93 -36.91 -7.62
N LYS A 324 -40.72 -35.61 -7.35
CA LYS A 324 -41.68 -34.76 -6.61
C LYS A 324 -41.81 -33.40 -7.29
N VAL A 325 -43.07 -33.00 -7.58
CA VAL A 325 -43.44 -31.64 -7.99
C VAL A 325 -43.14 -30.70 -6.83
N ARG A 326 -42.05 -29.92 -6.93
CA ARG A 326 -41.67 -28.98 -5.87
C ARG A 326 -41.16 -27.69 -6.50
N ASP A 327 -42.04 -26.69 -6.49
CA ASP A 327 -41.78 -25.25 -6.68
C ASP A 327 -40.39 -24.77 -6.20
N PRO A 328 -39.88 -25.25 -5.04
CA PRO A 328 -38.52 -24.95 -4.58
C PRO A 328 -37.38 -25.38 -5.53
N ILE A 329 -37.48 -26.53 -6.20
CA ILE A 329 -36.42 -27.04 -7.09
C ILE A 329 -36.32 -26.16 -8.33
N VAL A 330 -37.44 -25.87 -8.98
CA VAL A 330 -37.50 -24.95 -10.13
C VAL A 330 -36.96 -23.58 -9.74
N ASN A 331 -37.37 -23.05 -8.58
CA ASN A 331 -36.90 -21.76 -8.10
C ASN A 331 -35.38 -21.73 -7.84
N ARG A 332 -34.83 -22.80 -7.25
CA ARG A 332 -33.40 -22.95 -6.97
C ARG A 332 -32.59 -23.05 -8.26
N LEU A 333 -33.00 -23.90 -9.20
CA LEU A 333 -32.27 -24.10 -10.44
C LEU A 333 -32.31 -22.85 -11.32
N LEU A 334 -33.47 -22.20 -11.44
CA LEU A 334 -33.56 -20.92 -12.14
C LEU A 334 -32.71 -19.83 -11.48
N TYR A 335 -32.62 -19.81 -10.13
CA TYR A 335 -31.77 -18.87 -9.41
C TYR A 335 -30.30 -18.97 -9.82
N TYR A 336 -29.76 -20.18 -9.98
CA TYR A 336 -28.36 -20.39 -10.36
C TYR A 336 -28.11 -20.24 -11.86
N ILE A 337 -29.00 -20.75 -12.73
CA ILE A 337 -28.78 -20.68 -14.18
C ILE A 337 -28.92 -19.25 -14.69
N TYR A 338 -29.79 -18.43 -14.09
CA TYR A 338 -29.89 -17.01 -14.47
C TYR A 338 -28.59 -16.23 -14.22
N GLY A 339 -27.71 -16.68 -13.31
CA GLY A 339 -26.38 -16.11 -13.17
C GLY A 339 -25.54 -16.20 -14.45
N TYR A 340 -25.63 -17.32 -15.18
CA TYR A 340 -24.97 -17.49 -16.48
C TYR A 340 -25.62 -16.70 -17.61
N VAL A 341 -26.95 -16.53 -17.55
CA VAL A 341 -27.69 -15.68 -18.51
C VAL A 341 -27.27 -14.22 -18.34
N HIS A 342 -27.24 -13.73 -17.11
CA HIS A 342 -26.83 -12.36 -16.82
C HIS A 342 -25.36 -12.09 -17.17
N ALA A 343 -24.49 -13.10 -17.06
CA ALA A 343 -23.09 -13.03 -17.50
C ALA A 343 -22.90 -13.09 -19.03
N GLY A 344 -23.98 -13.24 -19.81
CA GLY A 344 -23.90 -13.38 -21.28
C GLY A 344 -23.32 -14.71 -21.75
N ALA A 345 -23.19 -15.69 -20.85
CA ALA A 345 -22.64 -17.02 -21.14
C ALA A 345 -23.68 -18.03 -21.59
N LEU A 346 -24.97 -17.74 -21.38
CA LEU A 346 -26.10 -18.56 -21.79
C LEU A 346 -27.22 -17.69 -22.35
N ASP A 347 -27.78 -18.08 -23.50
CA ASP A 347 -28.92 -17.37 -24.07
C ASP A 347 -30.19 -17.61 -23.21
N GLU A 348 -30.90 -16.53 -22.88
CA GLU A 348 -32.07 -16.57 -22.00
C GLU A 348 -33.20 -17.41 -22.61
N GLN A 349 -33.42 -17.32 -23.93
CA GLN A 349 -34.48 -18.06 -24.60
C GLN A 349 -34.15 -19.55 -24.68
N VAL A 350 -32.89 -19.89 -24.94
CA VAL A 350 -32.39 -21.28 -24.90
C VAL A 350 -32.57 -21.88 -23.50
N MET A 351 -32.19 -21.13 -22.47
CA MET A 351 -32.36 -21.54 -21.07
C MET A 351 -33.83 -21.74 -20.70
N ILE A 352 -34.69 -20.75 -20.99
CA ILE A 352 -36.13 -20.78 -20.69
C ILE A 352 -36.76 -21.98 -21.38
N LYS A 353 -36.48 -22.19 -22.67
CA LYS A 353 -37.03 -23.31 -23.45
C LYS A 353 -36.62 -24.65 -22.84
N ALA A 354 -35.33 -24.87 -22.60
CA ALA A 354 -34.82 -26.15 -22.08
C ALA A 354 -35.35 -26.45 -20.67
N MET A 355 -35.37 -25.44 -19.79
CA MET A 355 -35.89 -25.58 -18.43
C MET A 355 -37.40 -25.74 -18.39
N TRP A 356 -38.14 -25.09 -19.29
CA TRP A 356 -39.59 -25.27 -19.43
C TRP A 356 -39.94 -26.67 -19.92
N GLU A 357 -39.30 -27.17 -20.99
CA GLU A 357 -39.52 -28.54 -21.49
C GLU A 357 -39.24 -29.58 -20.39
N ALA A 358 -38.20 -29.37 -19.59
CA ALA A 358 -37.88 -30.22 -18.44
C ALA A 358 -38.96 -30.13 -17.34
N ALA A 359 -39.40 -28.93 -16.97
CA ALA A 359 -40.43 -28.73 -15.95
C ALA A 359 -41.80 -29.25 -16.41
N GLN A 360 -42.16 -29.07 -17.68
CA GLN A 360 -43.39 -29.58 -18.27
C GLN A 360 -43.43 -31.11 -18.25
N SER A 361 -42.30 -31.78 -18.51
CA SER A 361 -42.20 -33.25 -18.48
C SER A 361 -42.53 -33.87 -17.11
N VAL A 362 -42.45 -33.07 -16.04
CA VAL A 362 -42.79 -33.48 -14.67
C VAL A 362 -44.08 -32.82 -14.16
N GLY A 363 -44.90 -32.27 -15.05
CA GLY A 363 -46.24 -31.75 -14.73
C GLY A 363 -46.25 -30.36 -14.07
N TYR A 364 -45.22 -29.54 -14.28
CA TYR A 364 -45.15 -28.20 -13.71
C TYR A 364 -45.99 -27.17 -14.51
N GLU A 365 -46.66 -26.25 -13.80
CA GLU A 365 -47.56 -25.29 -14.45
C GLU A 365 -46.80 -24.13 -15.11
N HIS A 366 -47.15 -23.82 -16.36
CA HIS A 366 -46.47 -22.81 -17.17
C HIS A 366 -46.47 -21.41 -16.54
N HIS A 367 -47.62 -20.97 -16.00
CA HIS A 367 -47.73 -19.65 -15.39
C HIS A 367 -46.84 -19.50 -14.16
N ARG A 368 -46.72 -20.56 -13.33
CA ARG A 368 -45.80 -20.58 -12.16
C ARG A 368 -44.34 -20.57 -12.56
N PHE A 369 -44.00 -21.26 -13.65
CA PHE A 369 -42.65 -21.24 -14.21
C PHE A 369 -42.27 -19.83 -14.66
N LEU A 370 -43.12 -19.20 -15.47
CA LEU A 370 -42.89 -17.83 -15.97
C LEU A 370 -42.80 -16.79 -14.84
N ASP A 371 -43.62 -16.92 -13.80
CA ASP A 371 -43.53 -16.04 -12.63
C ASP A 371 -42.18 -16.15 -11.92
N LYS A 372 -41.59 -17.35 -11.86
CA LYS A 372 -40.25 -17.54 -11.31
C LYS A 372 -39.18 -16.97 -12.24
N VAL A 373 -39.26 -17.24 -13.53
CA VAL A 373 -38.35 -16.69 -14.55
C VAL A 373 -38.29 -15.17 -14.44
N LYS A 374 -39.45 -14.49 -14.42
CA LYS A 374 -39.53 -13.02 -14.25
C LYS A 374 -38.85 -12.53 -12.96
N ARG A 375 -39.04 -13.25 -11.84
CA ARG A 375 -38.36 -12.90 -10.57
C ARG A 375 -36.85 -13.11 -10.66
N LYS A 376 -36.37 -14.09 -11.43
CA LYS A 376 -34.94 -14.40 -11.57
C LYS A 376 -34.20 -13.51 -12.55
N GLN A 377 -34.88 -12.68 -13.34
CA GLN A 377 -34.24 -11.61 -14.09
C GLN A 377 -33.57 -10.54 -13.20
N THR A 378 -34.07 -10.35 -11.97
CA THR A 378 -33.57 -9.35 -11.02
C THR A 378 -33.06 -9.94 -9.71
N ASN A 379 -33.35 -11.21 -9.43
CA ASN A 379 -32.94 -11.90 -8.21
C ASN A 379 -32.40 -13.29 -8.54
N TYR A 380 -31.13 -13.33 -8.98
CA TYR A 380 -30.38 -14.51 -9.36
C TYR A 380 -29.14 -14.68 -8.47
N ALA A 381 -28.53 -15.86 -8.50
CA ALA A 381 -27.25 -16.07 -7.85
C ALA A 381 -26.19 -15.31 -8.67
N PRO A 382 -25.51 -14.30 -8.11
CA PRO A 382 -24.28 -13.85 -8.74
C PRO A 382 -23.36 -15.07 -8.87
N LEU A 383 -22.62 -15.18 -9.98
CA LEU A 383 -21.65 -16.24 -10.15
C LEU A 383 -20.51 -16.03 -9.15
N ASP A 384 -20.69 -16.53 -7.93
CA ASP A 384 -19.65 -16.72 -6.92
C ASP A 384 -19.07 -18.13 -7.12
N ASN A 385 -17.74 -18.23 -7.27
CA ASN A 385 -17.00 -19.49 -7.52
C ASN A 385 -17.08 -20.55 -6.38
N ALA A 386 -18.01 -20.41 -5.44
CA ALA A 386 -18.07 -21.18 -4.19
C ALA A 386 -18.87 -22.51 -4.25
N LEU A 387 -19.28 -23.00 -5.43
CA LEU A 387 -19.95 -24.31 -5.59
C LEU A 387 -19.07 -25.38 -6.28
N LEU A 388 -17.76 -25.19 -6.26
CA LEU A 388 -16.77 -26.19 -6.68
C LEU A 388 -16.15 -26.83 -5.42
N SER A 389 -16.76 -27.89 -4.93
CA SER A 389 -16.14 -28.90 -4.06
C SER A 389 -16.71 -30.25 -4.51
N GLU A 390 -15.98 -31.30 -4.85
CA GLU A 390 -14.59 -31.66 -4.65
C GLU A 390 -14.15 -32.48 -5.89
N SER A 391 -13.13 -32.01 -6.62
CA SER A 391 -12.23 -32.83 -7.42
C SER A 391 -11.09 -31.93 -7.91
N ASP A 392 -9.92 -32.15 -7.33
CA ASP A 392 -8.56 -31.70 -7.66
C ASP A 392 -8.28 -30.21 -7.97
N ASN A 393 -7.35 -29.66 -7.19
CA ASN A 393 -6.56 -28.44 -7.40
C ASN A 393 -7.30 -27.09 -7.46
N VAL A 394 -7.64 -26.53 -6.29
CA VAL A 394 -7.81 -25.08 -6.14
C VAL A 394 -7.35 -24.63 -4.76
N GLN A 395 -6.40 -23.70 -4.70
CA GLN A 395 -6.12 -22.92 -3.49
C GLN A 395 -5.92 -21.45 -3.87
N GLU A 396 -7.04 -20.75 -4.08
CA GLU A 396 -7.13 -19.29 -3.99
C GLU A 396 -8.52 -18.93 -3.46
N LEU A 397 -8.55 -18.21 -2.34
CA LEU A 397 -9.78 -17.83 -1.63
C LEU A 397 -9.99 -16.31 -1.77
N ILE A 398 -11.16 -15.94 -2.34
CA ILE A 398 -12.07 -14.84 -1.93
C ILE A 398 -11.59 -13.40 -2.32
N GLN A 399 -12.35 -12.44 -2.91
CA GLN A 399 -13.75 -11.97 -2.79
C GLN A 399 -14.20 -11.04 -3.97
N GLN A 400 -15.49 -10.67 -4.00
CA GLN A 400 -16.36 -9.99 -4.99
C GLN A 400 -15.98 -8.57 -5.51
N SER A 401 -16.40 -8.18 -6.75
CA SER A 401 -16.52 -6.77 -7.20
C SER A 401 -17.39 -6.56 -8.47
N ASP A 402 -18.17 -5.47 -8.50
CA ASP A 402 -19.05 -4.97 -9.59
C ASP A 402 -18.31 -4.29 -10.77
N LYS A 403 -17.28 -4.92 -11.34
CA LYS A 403 -16.51 -4.38 -12.47
C LYS A 403 -16.33 -5.42 -13.59
N PRO A 404 -16.18 -5.00 -14.86
CA PRO A 404 -16.13 -5.92 -15.98
C PRO A 404 -14.86 -6.78 -15.93
N LEU A 405 -15.05 -8.09 -15.91
CA LEU A 405 -14.00 -9.09 -15.99
C LEU A 405 -13.46 -9.14 -17.43
N VAL A 406 -12.27 -8.60 -17.64
CA VAL A 406 -11.46 -8.92 -18.82
C VAL A 406 -10.29 -9.77 -18.34
N VAL A 407 -10.35 -11.07 -18.60
CA VAL A 407 -9.50 -12.04 -17.90
C VAL A 407 -8.23 -12.41 -18.68
N GLU A 408 -8.05 -11.95 -19.91
CA GLU A 408 -6.79 -12.20 -20.64
C GLU A 408 -6.35 -10.96 -21.40
N SER A 409 -5.22 -10.37 -20.98
CA SER A 409 -4.56 -9.27 -21.67
C SER A 409 -4.32 -9.60 -23.14
N GLN A 410 -4.03 -10.87 -23.46
CA GLN A 410 -3.81 -11.37 -24.81
C GLN A 410 -5.08 -11.38 -25.70
N ALA A 411 -6.25 -11.63 -25.12
CA ALA A 411 -7.53 -11.61 -25.83
C ALA A 411 -7.99 -10.18 -26.14
N LEU A 412 -7.74 -9.24 -25.21
CA LEU A 412 -7.89 -7.81 -25.43
C LEU A 412 -6.98 -7.31 -26.56
N TRP A 413 -5.72 -7.75 -26.56
CA TRP A 413 -4.73 -7.47 -27.60
C TRP A 413 -5.19 -7.92 -28.99
N THR A 414 -5.70 -9.14 -29.10
CA THR A 414 -6.16 -9.72 -30.37
C THR A 414 -7.41 -9.01 -30.90
N ALA A 415 -8.36 -8.68 -30.03
CA ALA A 415 -9.58 -7.95 -30.40
C ALA A 415 -9.27 -6.51 -30.87
N LEU A 416 -8.35 -5.82 -30.18
CA LEU A 416 -7.96 -4.45 -30.53
C LEU A 416 -7.14 -4.36 -31.82
N GLN A 417 -6.29 -5.36 -32.10
CA GLN A 417 -5.54 -5.46 -33.37
C GLN A 417 -6.43 -5.82 -34.57
N SER A 418 -7.56 -6.50 -34.34
CA SER A 418 -8.50 -6.89 -35.40
C SER A 418 -9.43 -5.76 -35.88
N LEU A 419 -9.42 -4.60 -35.20
CA LEU A 419 -10.19 -3.42 -35.61
C LEU A 419 -9.48 -2.72 -36.78
N SER A 420 -10.18 -2.57 -37.90
CA SER A 420 -9.65 -1.99 -39.14
C SER A 420 -9.24 -0.51 -39.02
N GLU A 421 -9.63 0.16 -37.95
CA GLU A 421 -9.25 1.53 -37.64
C GLU A 421 -8.33 1.56 -36.44
N TYR A 422 -7.04 1.71 -36.73
CA TYR A 422 -5.97 1.85 -35.75
C TYR A 422 -6.27 3.02 -34.79
N PRO A 423 -6.49 2.79 -33.48
CA PRO A 423 -6.67 3.89 -32.55
C PRO A 423 -5.31 4.57 -32.37
N LYS A 424 -5.17 5.81 -32.86
CA LYS A 424 -3.93 6.61 -32.86
C LYS A 424 -3.20 6.78 -31.51
N LYS A 425 -3.73 6.22 -30.42
CA LYS A 425 -3.19 6.33 -29.05
C LYS A 425 -3.14 5.01 -28.28
N LEU A 426 -3.23 3.86 -28.97
CA LEU A 426 -3.15 2.56 -28.30
C LEU A 426 -1.77 2.34 -27.66
N GLY A 427 -0.68 2.77 -28.31
CA GLY A 427 0.68 2.69 -27.74
C GLY A 427 0.83 3.42 -26.40
N GLY A 428 0.28 4.64 -26.29
CA GLY A 428 0.34 5.39 -25.04
C GLY A 428 -0.53 4.82 -23.91
N CYS A 429 -1.52 4.00 -24.22
CA CYS A 429 -2.28 3.26 -23.20
C CYS A 429 -1.54 1.99 -22.75
N LEU A 430 -0.66 1.43 -23.57
CA LEU A 430 0.11 0.21 -23.28
C LEU A 430 1.38 0.52 -22.46
N ASP A 431 2.01 1.67 -22.72
CA ASP A 431 3.13 2.18 -21.90
C ASP A 431 2.73 2.49 -20.45
N ALA A 432 1.42 2.64 -20.19
CA ALA A 432 0.88 2.89 -18.87
C ALA A 432 0.50 1.60 -18.10
N ILE A 433 0.61 0.43 -18.73
CA ILE A 433 0.26 -0.88 -18.16
C ILE A 433 1.52 -1.77 -17.95
N SER A 434 2.65 -1.40 -18.55
CA SER A 434 3.98 -1.98 -18.27
C SER A 434 4.56 -1.35 -17.01
#